data_AF-A0A8S2U512-F1
#
_entry.id   AF-A0A8S2U512-F1
#
_cell.length_a   1.000
_cell.length_b   1.000
_cell.length_c   1.000
_cell.angle_alpha   90.00
_cell.angle_beta   90.00
_cell.angle_gamma   90.00
#
_symmetry.space_group_name_H-M   'P 1'
#
loop_
_entity.id
_entity.type
_entity.pdbx_description
1 polymer ?
#
loop_
_entity_poly.entity_id
_entity_poly.type
_entity_poly.pdbx_seq_one_letter_code
_entity_poly.pdbx_strand_id
1 'polypeptide(L)' 'VYNGTKGAYIDPDAPVHITTGSAGCDERHDPFGIRRPWSAFRNNDYGYTRMNIYNASHIYLEQ' A
#
# COMPACT_ATOMS: atom_id res chain seq x y z
N VAL A 1 -18.31 -1.01 -1.09
CA VAL A 1 -17.52 0.09 -0.47
C VAL A 1 -17.39 1.20 -1.50
N TYR A 2 -18.45 1.97 -1.75
CA TYR A 2 -18.45 3.10 -2.71
C TYR A 2 -19.66 4.01 -2.43
N ASN A 3 -19.69 4.71 -1.30
CA ASN A 3 -20.73 5.71 -1.06
C ASN A 3 -20.06 7.01 -0.58
N GLY A 4 -19.70 7.87 -1.53
CA GLY A 4 -19.14 9.21 -1.25
C GLY A 4 -17.81 9.54 -1.93
N THR A 5 -17.04 8.57 -2.42
CA THR A 5 -15.68 8.79 -2.94
C THR A 5 -15.61 8.65 -4.46
N LYS A 6 -14.75 9.46 -5.12
CA LYS A 6 -14.54 9.40 -6.59
C LYS A 6 -13.82 8.13 -7.05
N GLY A 7 -13.22 7.39 -6.12
CA GLY A 7 -12.55 6.11 -6.32
C GLY A 7 -12.09 5.52 -4.99
N ALA A 8 -11.53 4.30 -5.00
CA ALA A 8 -11.02 3.65 -3.78
C ALA A 8 -9.79 4.36 -3.19
N TYR A 9 -9.10 5.19 -3.99
CA TYR A 9 -7.86 5.86 -3.62
C TYR A 9 -7.87 7.37 -3.94
N ILE A 10 -9.04 7.94 -4.23
CA ILE A 10 -9.20 9.39 -4.45
C ILE A 10 -10.09 9.90 -3.32
N ASP A 11 -9.48 10.65 -2.41
CA ASP A 11 -10.09 11.17 -1.18
C ASP A 11 -10.95 10.12 -0.43
N PRO A 12 -10.38 8.96 -0.07
CA PRO A 12 -11.10 7.97 0.70
C PRO A 12 -11.28 8.42 2.15
N ASP A 13 -12.47 8.22 2.72
CA ASP A 13 -12.71 8.41 4.16
C ASP A 13 -11.96 7.38 5.02
N ALA A 14 -11.61 6.24 4.42
CA ALA A 14 -10.83 5.19 5.07
C ALA A 14 -9.33 5.37 4.79
N PRO A 15 -8.45 4.99 5.74
CA PRO A 15 -7.01 5.07 5.54
C PRO A 15 -6.52 4.09 4.46
N VAL A 16 -5.39 4.43 3.83
CA VAL A 16 -4.66 3.51 2.95
C VAL A 16 -3.87 2.52 3.80
N HIS A 17 -4.09 1.22 3.56
CA HIS A 17 -3.33 0.15 4.21
C HIS A 17 -2.10 -0.23 3.39
N ILE A 18 -0.92 -0.23 4.02
CA ILE A 18 0.37 -0.52 3.37
C ILE A 18 1.03 -1.67 4.13
N THR A 19 1.46 -2.69 3.39
CA THR A 19 2.25 -3.80 3.93
C THR A 19 3.69 -3.68 3.41
N THR A 20 4.64 -3.47 4.32
CA THR A 20 6.08 -3.43 4.04
C THR A 20 6.80 -4.39 4.99
N GLY A 21 6.60 -5.68 4.74
CA GLY A 21 7.12 -6.78 5.59
C GLY A 21 8.23 -7.60 4.94
N SER A 22 8.60 -7.26 3.71
CA SER A 22 9.56 -8.00 2.88
C SER A 22 10.98 -7.43 3.03
N ALA A 23 11.49 -7.35 4.27
CA ALA A 23 12.84 -6.82 4.53
C ALA A 23 13.98 -7.82 4.23
N GLY A 24 13.68 -9.12 4.04
CA GLY A 24 14.69 -10.15 3.76
C GLY A 24 14.64 -11.39 4.67
N CYS A 25 13.44 -11.88 5.04
CA CYS A 25 13.31 -13.04 5.92
C CYS A 25 13.67 -14.37 5.22
N ASP A 26 14.10 -15.36 6.00
CA ASP A 26 14.56 -16.68 5.50
C ASP A 26 13.42 -17.55 4.96
N GLU A 27 12.18 -17.25 5.34
CA GLU A 27 10.96 -17.98 4.94
C GLU A 27 10.55 -17.76 3.47
N ARG A 28 11.22 -16.84 2.76
CA ARG A 28 10.88 -16.43 1.38
C ARG A 28 9.51 -15.75 1.26
N HIS A 29 9.15 -15.32 0.05
CA HIS A 29 7.88 -14.65 -0.21
C HIS A 29 6.74 -15.64 -0.44
N ASP A 30 5.59 -15.38 0.16
CA ASP A 30 4.34 -16.04 -0.18
C ASP A 30 3.84 -15.62 -1.58
N PRO A 31 3.24 -16.53 -2.37
CA PRO A 31 2.66 -16.19 -3.66
C PRO A 31 1.36 -15.37 -3.49
N PHE A 32 1.14 -14.40 -4.37
CA PHE A 32 -0.11 -13.66 -4.39
C PHE A 32 -1.28 -14.50 -4.91
N GLY A 33 -2.41 -14.47 -4.20
CA GLY A 33 -3.69 -14.98 -4.68
C GLY A 33 -4.36 -14.08 -5.74
N ILE A 34 -5.64 -14.34 -6.02
CA ILE A 34 -6.45 -13.53 -6.96
C ILE A 34 -6.51 -12.08 -6.48
N ARG A 35 -6.24 -11.12 -7.38
CA ARG A 35 -6.28 -9.69 -7.07
C ARG A 35 -7.69 -9.27 -6.67
N ARG A 36 -7.79 -8.62 -5.52
CA ARG A 36 -9.05 -8.02 -5.04
C ARG A 36 -9.13 -6.55 -5.48
N PRO A 37 -10.34 -5.99 -5.65
CA PRO A 37 -10.51 -4.63 -6.17
C PRO A 37 -9.92 -3.54 -5.25
N TRP A 38 -9.75 -3.83 -3.96
CA TRP A 38 -9.11 -2.95 -2.97
C TRP A 38 -7.59 -3.12 -2.86
N SER A 39 -6.95 -3.89 -3.77
CA SER A 39 -5.49 -3.99 -3.84
C SER A 39 -4.97 -3.19 -5.03
N ALA A 40 -4.50 -1.96 -4.75
CA ALA A 40 -3.98 -1.03 -5.76
C ALA A 40 -2.66 -1.52 -6.36
N PHE A 41 -1.72 -1.94 -5.51
CA PHE A 41 -0.38 -2.38 -5.88
C PHE A 41 0.04 -3.56 -5.00
N ARG A 42 0.90 -4.43 -5.54
CA ARG A 42 1.49 -5.57 -4.83
C ARG A 42 2.79 -5.94 -5.52
N ASN A 43 3.87 -6.10 -4.76
CA ASN A 43 5.16 -6.56 -5.26
C ASN A 43 5.73 -7.62 -4.31
N ASN A 44 6.39 -8.63 -4.89
CA ASN A 44 7.01 -9.75 -4.18
C ASN A 44 8.54 -9.60 -4.09
N ASP A 45 9.08 -8.42 -4.37
CA ASP A 45 10.51 -8.15 -4.16
C ASP A 45 10.80 -7.79 -2.70
N TYR A 46 11.97 -8.17 -2.22
CA TYR A 46 12.50 -7.66 -0.96
C TYR A 46 12.86 -6.18 -1.09
N GLY A 47 12.61 -5.40 -0.03
CA GLY A 47 12.87 -3.98 -0.03
C GLY A 47 12.53 -3.31 1.29
N TYR A 48 12.48 -1.99 1.24
CA TYR A 48 12.09 -1.13 2.36
C TYR A 48 11.20 -0.02 1.83
N THR A 49 10.43 0.61 2.72
CA THR A 49 9.57 1.72 2.35
C THR A 49 10.09 3.01 2.98
N ARG A 50 10.16 4.09 2.20
CA ARG A 50 10.45 5.43 2.71
C ARG A 50 9.17 6.25 2.72
N MET A 51 8.85 6.84 3.88
CA MET A 51 7.75 7.77 4.06
C MET A 51 8.31 9.15 4.40
N ASN A 52 8.05 10.14 3.56
CA ASN A 52 8.45 11.53 3.76
C ASN A 52 7.20 12.39 4.02
N ILE A 53 7.10 12.97 5.21
CA ILE A 53 6.00 13.86 5.59
C ILE A 53 6.44 15.30 5.28
N TYR A 54 5.80 15.95 4.32
CA TYR A 54 6.17 17.32 3.92
C TYR A 54 5.45 18.38 4.74
N ASN A 55 4.16 18.15 5.03
CA ASN A 55 3.31 19.07 5.79
C ASN A 55 2.05 18.34 6.28
N ALA A 56 1.10 19.09 6.88
CA ALA A 56 -0.14 18.55 7.44
C ALA A 56 -1.08 17.87 6.43
N SER A 57 -0.89 18.09 5.12
CA SER A 57 -1.75 17.52 4.07
C SER A 57 -1.01 16.64 3.05
N HIS A 58 0.32 16.57 3.08
CA HIS A 58 1.11 15.86 2.07
C HIS A 58 2.15 14.92 2.67
N ILE A 59 2.07 13.67 2.25
CA ILE A 59 3.04 12.60 2.52
C ILE A 59 3.43 11.97 1.18
N TYR A 60 4.71 11.65 1.01
CA TYR A 60 5.21 10.86 -0.12
C TYR A 60 5.73 9.51 0.36
N LEU A 61 5.39 8.47 -0.39
CA LEU A 61 5.70 7.08 -0.11
C LEU A 61 6.33 6.43 -1.34
N GLU A 62 7.45 5.73 -1.14
CA GLU A 62 8.14 4.94 -2.16
C GLU A 62 8.65 3.62 -1.56
N GLN A 63 8.83 2.61 -2.41
CA GLN A 63 9.36 1.28 -2.10
C GLN A 63 10.45 0.92 -3.10
#